data_AF-A0A7X8QP50-F1
#
_entry.id   AF-A0A7X8QP50-F1
#
_cell.length_a   1.000
_cell.length_b   1.000
_cell.length_c   1.000
_cell.angle_alpha   90.00
_cell.angle_beta   90.00
_cell.angle_gamma   90.00
#
_symmetry.space_group_name_H-M   'P 1'
#
loop_
_entity.id
_entity.type
_entity.pdbx_description
1 polymer ?
#
loop_
_entity_poly.entity_id
_entity_poly.type
_entity_poly.pdbx_seq_one_letter_code
_entity_poly.pdbx_strand_id
1 'polypeptide(L)' 'MGEMVEKLKNIYTWWFMIFVIFIGFFNIYVDGRILQSRKNKKEAKISKGIGWVYVISALGVYMVLY' A
#
# COMPACT_ATOMS: atom_id res chain seq x y z
N MET A 1 -17.54 -16.26 -12.84
CA MET A 1 -16.37 -15.67 -12.14
C MET A 1 -15.09 -15.81 -12.98
N GLY A 2 -15.12 -15.47 -14.28
CA GLY A 2 -13.96 -15.65 -15.18
C GLY A 2 -13.24 -14.34 -15.49
N GLU A 3 -13.91 -13.44 -16.21
CA GLU A 3 -13.24 -12.26 -16.79
C GLU A 3 -12.82 -11.20 -15.77
N MET A 4 -13.60 -10.98 -14.71
CA MET A 4 -13.29 -9.92 -13.73
C MET A 4 -12.04 -10.26 -12.90
N VAL A 5 -11.88 -11.53 -12.52
CA VAL A 5 -10.71 -12.01 -11.77
C VAL A 5 -9.46 -11.96 -12.65
N GLU A 6 -9.58 -12.32 -13.92
CA GLU A 6 -8.47 -12.31 -14.87
C GLU A 6 -7.99 -10.89 -15.19
N LYS A 7 -8.92 -9.92 -15.34
CA LYS A 7 -8.58 -8.50 -15.45
C LYS A 7 -7.87 -7.98 -14.21
N LEU A 8 -8.34 -8.34 -13.01
CA LEU A 8 -7.68 -7.96 -11.76
C LEU A 8 -6.28 -8.57 -11.67
N LYS A 9 -6.10 -9.85 -12.02
CA LYS A 9 -4.79 -10.51 -12.01
C LYS A 9 -3.79 -9.85 -12.97
N ASN A 10 -4.24 -9.39 -14.13
CA ASN A 10 -3.40 -8.66 -15.07
C ASN A 10 -3.00 -7.26 -14.59
N ILE A 11 -3.84 -6.58 -13.80
CA ILE A 11 -3.50 -5.28 -13.21
C ILE A 11 -2.55 -5.48 -12.02
N TYR A 12 -2.89 -6.41 -11.13
CA TYR A 12 -2.12 -6.74 -9.93
C TYR A 12 -1.02 -7.76 -10.23
N THR A 13 -0.20 -7.45 -11.22
CA THR A 13 1.04 -8.20 -11.45
C THR A 13 1.93 -8.17 -10.22
N TRP A 14 2.81 -9.16 -10.08
CA TRP A 14 3.81 -9.20 -9.00
C TRP A 14 4.61 -7.90 -8.87
N TRP A 15 5.02 -7.31 -9.99
CA TRP A 15 5.73 -6.03 -10.01
C TRP A 15 4.89 -4.87 -9.46
N PHE A 16 3.61 -4.79 -9.86
CA PHE A 16 2.71 -3.77 -9.35
C PHE A 16 2.46 -3.94 -7.85
N MET A 17 2.28 -5.17 -7.36
CA MET A 17 2.09 -5.44 -5.93
C MET A 17 3.32 -5.06 -5.10
N ILE A 18 4.53 -5.41 -5.56
CA ILE A 18 5.79 -4.99 -4.91
C ILE A 18 5.89 -3.46 -4.86
N PHE A 19 5.53 -2.78 -5.96
CA PHE A 19 5.53 -1.32 -6.02
C PHE A 19 4.55 -0.69 -5.02
N VAL A 20 3.34 -1.23 -4.91
CA VAL A 20 2.34 -0.76 -3.93
C VAL A 20 2.81 -0.97 -2.49
N ILE A 21 3.43 -2.12 -2.20
CA ILE A 21 4.02 -2.40 -0.88
C ILE A 21 5.16 -1.40 -0.58
N PHE A 22 6.00 -1.12 -1.58
CA PHE A 22 7.08 -0.14 -1.46
C PHE A 22 6.53 1.26 -1.16
N ILE A 23 5.50 1.72 -1.88
CA ILE A 23 4.81 2.99 -1.60
C ILE A 23 4.26 3.00 -0.17
N GLY A 24 3.65 1.90 0.26
CA GLY A 24 3.14 1.75 1.62
C GLY A 24 4.22 1.97 2.68
N PHE A 25 5.36 1.29 2.53
CA PHE A 25 6.51 1.47 3.42
C PHE A 25 7.13 2.86 3.32
N PHE A 26 7.20 3.45 2.12
CA PHE A 26 7.68 4.82 1.94
C PHE A 26 6.80 5.81 2.71
N ASN A 27 5.47 5.67 2.64
CA ASN A 27 4.55 6.49 3.40
C ASN A 27 4.77 6.35 4.92
N ILE A 28 5.02 5.13 5.41
CA ILE A 28 5.21 4.88 6.84
C ILE A 28 6.55 5.45 7.35
N TYR A 29 7.63 5.15 6.64
CA TYR A 29 9.00 5.37 7.10
C TYR A 29 9.60 6.69 6.64
N VAL A 30 9.16 7.23 5.50
CA VAL A 30 9.66 8.48 4.94
C VAL A 30 8.65 9.59 5.21
N ASP A 31 7.49 9.60 4.55
CA ASP A 31 6.53 10.71 4.65
C ASP A 31 6.00 10.87 6.08
N GLY A 32 5.58 9.77 6.69
CA GLY A 32 5.11 9.74 8.06
C GLY A 32 6.16 10.19 9.08
N ARG A 33 7.46 9.91 8.84
CA ARG A 33 8.54 10.42 9.70
C ARG A 33 8.83 11.89 9.44
N ILE A 34 8.81 12.35 8.19
CA ILE A 34 9.00 13.76 7.82
C ILE A 34 7.88 14.63 8.41
N LEU A 35 6.63 14.19 8.34
CA LEU A 35 5.50 14.90 8.94
C LEU A 35 5.64 14.95 10.47
N GLN A 36 6.09 13.85 11.08
CA GLN A 36 6.33 13.78 12.52
C GLN A 36 7.46 14.72 12.96
N SER A 37 8.55 14.82 12.18
CA SER A 37 9.67 15.73 12.48
C SER A 37 9.26 17.20 12.34
N ARG A 38 8.32 17.50 11.43
CA ARG A 38 7.72 18.84 11.27
C ARG A 38 6.64 19.18 12.31
N LYS A 39 6.48 18.37 13.36
CA LYS A 39 5.46 18.51 14.43
C LYS A 39 4.00 18.33 13.95
N ASN A 40 3.78 17.88 12.71
CA ASN A 40 2.47 17.58 12.13
C ASN A 40 2.02 16.16 12.52
N LYS A 41 1.75 15.96 13.82
CA LYS A 41 1.52 14.62 14.40
C LYS A 41 0.25 13.95 13.89
N LYS A 42 -0.81 14.71 13.57
CA LYS A 42 -2.08 14.17 13.08
C LYS A 42 -1.91 13.63 11.66
N GLU A 43 -1.32 14.45 10.80
CA GLU A 43 -1.03 14.15 9.40
C GLU A 43 -0.04 12.98 9.31
N ALA A 44 0.97 12.95 10.17
CA ALA A 44 1.90 11.83 10.27
C ALA A 44 1.19 10.51 10.61
N LYS A 45 0.21 10.52 11.53
CA LYS A 45 -0.57 9.33 11.89
C LYS A 45 -1.44 8.87 10.71
N ILE A 46 -2.03 9.82 9.98
CA ILE A 46 -2.84 9.53 8.78
C ILE A 46 -1.96 8.94 7.67
N SER A 47 -0.82 9.55 7.34
CA SER A 47 0.12 9.05 6.31
C SER A 47 0.63 7.64 6.65
N LYS A 48 1.03 7.38 7.89
CA LYS A 48 1.39 6.02 8.35
C LYS A 48 0.22 5.05 8.24
N GLY A 49 -0.99 5.48 8.59
CA GLY A 49 -2.20 4.67 8.45
C GLY A 49 -2.50 4.30 6.99
N ILE A 50 -2.42 5.27 6.07
CA ILE A 50 -2.57 5.06 4.62
C ILE A 50 -1.51 4.07 4.12
N GLY A 51 -0.26 4.22 4.57
CA GLY A 51 0.80 3.29 4.22
C GLY A 51 0.50 1.84 4.65
N TRP A 52 -0.04 1.63 5.86
CA TRP A 52 -0.48 0.31 6.30
C TRP A 52 -1.64 -0.24 5.48
N VAL A 53 -2.60 0.61 5.09
CA VAL A 53 -3.69 0.21 4.18
C VAL A 53 -3.13 -0.29 2.85
N TYR A 54 -2.13 0.37 2.26
CA TYR A 54 -1.48 -0.11 1.04
C TYR A 54 -0.82 -1.48 1.22
N VAL A 55 -0.03 -1.67 2.28
CA VAL A 55 0.65 -2.94 2.54
C VAL A 55 -0.34 -4.07 2.76
N ILE A 56 -1.33 -3.88 3.63
CA ILE A 56 -2.34 -4.91 3.95
C ILE A 56 -3.20 -5.22 2.73
N SER A 57 -3.62 -4.20 1.96
CA SER A 57 -4.44 -4.42 0.77
C SER A 57 -3.66 -5.18 -0.30
N ALA A 58 -2.39 -4.87 -0.52
CA ALA A 58 -1.55 -5.60 -1.48
C ALA A 58 -1.38 -7.07 -1.08
N LEU A 59 -1.15 -7.36 0.21
CA LEU A 59 -1.06 -8.73 0.72
C LEU A 59 -2.41 -9.47 0.62
N GLY A 60 -3.51 -8.79 0.91
CA GLY A 60 -4.85 -9.34 0.79
C GLY A 60 -5.20 -9.70 -0.66
N VAL A 61 -4.90 -8.80 -1.60
CA VAL A 61 -5.07 -9.07 -3.04
C VAL A 61 -4.21 -10.24 -3.50
N TYR A 62 -2.96 -10.32 -3.05
CA TYR A 62 -2.08 -11.43 -3.35
C TYR A 62 -2.69 -12.78 -2.92
N MET A 63 -3.13 -12.90 -1.66
CA MET A 63 -3.73 -14.14 -1.15
C MET A 63 -5.04 -14.56 -1.83
N VAL A 64 -5.77 -13.61 -2.42
CA VAL A 64 -7.04 -13.88 -3.11
C VAL A 64 -6.82 -14.26 -4.58
N LEU A 65 -5.82 -13.67 -5.23
CA LEU A 65 -5.56 -13.87 -6.67
C LEU A 65 -4.50 -14.94 -6.98
N TYR A 66 -3.71 -15.35 -5.99
CA TYR A 66 -2.60 -16.29 -6.10
C TYR A 66 -2.63 -17.33 -4.97
#